data_AF-A0A932E4B4-F1
#
_entry.id   AF-A0A932E4B4-F1
#
_cell.length_a   1.000
_cell.length_b   1.000
_cell.length_c   1.000
_cell.angle_alpha   90.00
_cell.angle_beta   90.00
_cell.angle_gamma   90.00
#
_symmetry.space_group_name_H-M   'P 1'
#
loop_
_entity.id
_entity.type
_entity.pdbx_description
1 polymer ?
#
loop_
_entity_poly.entity_id
_entity_poly.type
_entity_poly.pdbx_seq_one_letter_code
_entity_poly.pdbx_strand_id
1 'polypeptide(L)'
;MPATLTSKRHRVEDVADAIEFCFQQGWTDGLPVIPPTADRVQTMLEAARLDPKREIGYVAHRAVSITAEKVAINAVMAGCKPEYLPVVVAAVEGIADPRWSYHGPGTSTAGAAVLMIVNGPIARALDVNAGDNLFGPGWRANLTIGRAVRLVMRNVCGSIPGT
;
A
#
# COMPACT_ATOMS: atom_id res chain seq x y z
N MET A 1 -2.59 -24.82 -5.73
CA MET A 1 -1.48 -24.67 -4.76
C MET A 1 -1.42 -23.20 -4.38
N PRO A 2 -1.23 -22.85 -3.09
CA PRO A 2 -1.08 -21.45 -2.69
C PRO A 2 0.12 -20.84 -3.43
N ALA A 3 -0.05 -19.63 -3.94
CA ALA A 3 0.98 -18.99 -4.74
C ALA A 3 2.24 -18.67 -3.90
N THR A 4 3.42 -18.93 -4.46
CA THR A 4 4.69 -18.80 -3.75
C THR A 4 5.08 -17.33 -3.60
N LEU A 5 5.08 -16.84 -2.36
CA LEU A 5 5.64 -15.53 -2.00
C LEU A 5 7.16 -15.50 -2.17
N THR A 6 7.70 -14.36 -2.57
CA THR A 6 9.12 -14.18 -2.92
C THR A 6 9.88 -13.22 -2.00
N SER A 7 9.18 -12.39 -1.23
CA SER A 7 9.79 -11.41 -0.33
C SER A 7 10.56 -12.10 0.80
N LYS A 8 11.69 -11.49 1.18
CA LYS A 8 12.49 -11.91 2.32
C LYS A 8 11.64 -11.97 3.58
N ARG A 9 11.76 -13.05 4.32
CA ARG A 9 11.10 -13.25 5.61
C ARG A 9 12.07 -12.95 6.74
N HIS A 10 11.56 -12.28 7.77
CA HIS A 10 12.30 -11.94 8.98
C HIS A 10 11.62 -12.64 10.16
N ARG A 11 12.42 -13.25 11.04
CA ARG A 11 11.94 -13.85 12.28
C ARG A 11 12.19 -12.88 13.42
N VAL A 12 11.19 -12.74 14.27
CA VAL A 12 11.17 -11.91 15.48
C VAL A 12 10.43 -12.70 16.57
N GLU A 13 10.56 -12.30 17.83
CA GLU A 13 10.04 -13.09 18.96
C GLU A 13 8.52 -12.98 19.06
N ASP A 14 7.99 -11.76 18.94
CA ASP A 14 6.55 -11.51 19.00
C ASP A 14 6.07 -10.37 18.08
N VAL A 15 4.79 -10.00 18.24
CA VAL A 15 4.14 -8.96 17.43
C VAL A 15 4.64 -7.55 17.78
N ALA A 16 4.95 -7.27 19.05
CA ALA A 16 5.47 -5.97 19.46
C ALA A 16 6.86 -5.76 18.86
N ASP A 17 7.72 -6.77 18.93
CA ASP A 17 9.03 -6.77 18.29
C ASP A 17 8.92 -6.64 16.76
N ALA A 18 7.91 -7.25 16.15
CA ALA A 18 7.67 -7.11 14.71
C ALA A 18 7.33 -5.66 14.32
N ILE A 19 6.57 -4.95 15.16
CA ILE A 19 6.22 -3.54 14.97
C ILE A 19 7.48 -2.68 15.10
N GLU A 20 8.25 -2.87 16.17
CA GLU A 20 9.51 -2.15 16.40
C GLU A 20 10.54 -2.43 15.31
N PHE A 21 10.63 -3.67 14.84
CA PHE A 21 11.48 -4.04 13.72
C PHE A 21 11.11 -3.25 12.45
N CYS A 22 9.81 -3.08 12.17
CA CYS A 22 9.36 -2.27 11.03
C CYS A 22 9.74 -0.78 11.16
N PHE A 23 9.73 -0.23 12.38
CA PHE A 23 10.24 1.12 12.65
C PHE A 23 11.75 1.19 12.40
N GLN A 24 12.53 0.24 12.91
CA GLN A 24 14.00 0.21 12.78
C GLN A 24 14.46 0.06 11.32
N GLN A 25 13.74 -0.74 10.53
CA GLN A 25 14.00 -0.85 9.08
C GLN A 25 13.54 0.39 8.30
N GLY A 26 12.87 1.33 8.98
CA GLY A 26 12.29 2.50 8.37
C GLY A 26 11.28 2.12 7.31
N TRP A 27 10.40 1.14 7.55
CA TRP A 27 9.31 0.75 6.63
C TRP A 27 7.96 1.38 6.99
N THR A 28 7.92 2.16 8.07
CA THR A 28 6.71 2.87 8.50
C THR A 28 6.72 4.33 8.05
N ASP A 29 5.54 4.93 8.08
CA ASP A 29 5.28 6.35 7.84
C ASP A 29 5.31 7.18 9.13
N GLY A 30 5.97 6.67 10.19
CA GLY A 30 5.99 7.28 11.53
C GLY A 30 4.84 6.82 12.44
N LEU A 31 3.90 6.02 11.92
CA LEU A 31 2.85 5.36 12.67
C LEU A 31 3.13 3.84 12.78
N PRO A 32 2.63 3.15 13.83
CA PRO A 32 2.74 1.70 13.91
C PRO A 32 2.03 1.04 12.72
N VAL A 33 2.57 -0.09 12.29
CA VAL A 33 2.05 -0.89 11.19
C VAL A 33 1.57 -2.24 11.68
N ILE A 34 0.68 -2.88 10.92
CA ILE A 34 0.34 -4.27 11.15
C ILE A 34 1.43 -5.16 10.53
N PRO A 35 2.12 -6.03 11.30
CA PRO A 35 3.17 -6.87 10.72
C PRO A 35 2.66 -7.74 9.57
N PRO A 36 3.28 -7.67 8.37
CA PRO A 36 2.81 -8.35 7.16
C PRO A 36 3.29 -9.81 7.12
N THR A 37 2.77 -10.63 8.03
CA THR A 37 3.02 -12.09 8.05
C THR A 37 2.60 -12.74 6.73
N ALA A 38 3.25 -13.84 6.34
CA ALA A 38 2.97 -14.55 5.09
C ALA A 38 1.47 -14.87 4.89
N ASP A 39 0.79 -15.34 5.93
CA ASP A 39 -0.63 -15.73 5.87
C ASP A 39 -1.55 -14.52 5.60
N ARG A 40 -1.26 -13.37 6.22
CA ARG A 40 -1.99 -12.11 5.97
C ARG A 40 -1.80 -11.63 4.54
N VAL A 41 -0.56 -11.72 4.03
CA VAL A 41 -0.24 -11.34 2.65
C VAL A 41 -0.94 -12.27 1.65
N GLN A 42 -0.94 -13.57 1.89
CA GLN A 42 -1.67 -14.56 1.08
C GLN A 42 -3.17 -14.28 1.08
N THR A 43 -3.77 -14.07 2.25
CA THR A 43 -5.20 -13.72 2.37
C THR A 43 -5.55 -12.48 1.54
N MET A 44 -4.68 -11.47 1.55
CA MET A 44 -4.84 -10.26 0.74
C MET A 44 -4.87 -10.58 -0.76
N LEU A 45 -3.86 -11.32 -1.23
CA LEU A 45 -3.69 -11.67 -2.63
C LEU A 45 -4.82 -12.56 -3.14
N GLU A 46 -5.28 -13.51 -2.32
CA GLU A 46 -6.39 -14.41 -2.61
C GLU A 46 -7.71 -13.64 -2.78
N ALA A 47 -7.99 -12.68 -1.89
CA ALA A 47 -9.19 -11.85 -1.99
C ALA A 47 -9.25 -11.04 -3.30
N ALA A 48 -8.10 -10.62 -3.82
CA ALA A 48 -8.00 -9.93 -5.12
C ALA A 48 -7.72 -10.87 -6.30
N ARG A 49 -7.56 -12.18 -6.07
CA ARG A 49 -7.17 -13.20 -7.07
C ARG A 49 -5.91 -12.83 -7.85
N LEU A 50 -4.90 -12.30 -7.16
CA LEU A 50 -3.65 -11.85 -7.77
C LEU A 50 -2.52 -12.88 -7.59
N ASP A 51 -1.80 -13.14 -8.67
CA ASP A 51 -0.50 -13.81 -8.60
C ASP A 51 0.50 -12.87 -7.89
N PRO A 52 1.23 -13.32 -6.85
CA PRO A 52 2.20 -12.51 -6.12
C PRO A 52 3.26 -11.85 -7.03
N LYS A 53 3.62 -12.50 -8.14
CA LYS A 53 4.64 -12.04 -9.09
C LYS A 53 4.09 -11.14 -10.19
N ARG A 54 2.77 -10.97 -10.29
CA ARG A 54 2.18 -10.06 -11.27
C ARG A 54 2.74 -8.65 -11.04
N GLU A 55 3.30 -8.05 -12.09
CA GLU A 55 3.64 -6.64 -12.09
C GLU A 55 2.34 -5.83 -12.16
N ILE A 56 2.16 -4.94 -11.18
CA ILE A 56 1.04 -3.98 -11.12
C ILE A 56 1.42 -2.68 -11.82
N GLY A 57 2.70 -2.30 -11.77
CA GLY A 57 3.19 -1.13 -12.50
C GLY A 57 4.70 -1.01 -12.46
N TYR A 58 5.23 -0.18 -13.36
CA TYR A 58 6.65 0.11 -13.45
C TYR A 58 6.88 1.62 -13.43
N VAL A 59 7.64 2.11 -12.45
CA VAL A 59 7.97 3.54 -12.35
C VAL A 59 9.29 3.81 -13.06
N ALA A 60 9.21 4.22 -14.33
CA ALA A 60 10.36 4.33 -15.22
C ALA A 60 11.51 5.20 -14.66
N HIS A 61 11.20 6.38 -14.12
CA HIS A 61 12.22 7.28 -13.55
C HIS A 61 12.92 6.74 -12.31
N ARG A 62 12.34 5.74 -11.64
CA ARG A 62 12.93 5.05 -10.49
C ARG A 62 13.57 3.72 -10.88
N ALA A 63 13.33 3.23 -12.10
CA ALA A 63 13.67 1.88 -12.54
C ALA A 63 13.17 0.78 -11.58
N VAL A 64 11.94 0.92 -11.08
CA VAL A 64 11.35 0.01 -10.08
C VAL A 64 10.08 -0.65 -10.62
N SER A 65 10.03 -1.98 -10.50
CA SER A 65 8.83 -2.80 -10.69
C SER A 65 8.06 -2.94 -9.37
N ILE A 66 6.75 -2.69 -9.41
CA ILE A 66 5.83 -2.83 -8.29
C ILE A 66 5.02 -4.12 -8.49
N THR A 67 5.31 -5.15 -7.71
CA THR A 67 4.60 -6.43 -7.81
C THR A 67 3.37 -6.49 -6.88
N ALA A 68 2.43 -7.37 -7.21
CA ALA A 68 1.22 -7.59 -6.40
C ALA A 68 1.55 -7.97 -4.95
N GLU A 69 2.59 -8.79 -4.74
CA GLU A 69 3.08 -9.14 -3.41
C GLU A 69 3.50 -7.90 -2.61
N LYS A 70 4.23 -6.96 -3.24
CA LYS A 70 4.65 -5.72 -2.58
C LYS A 70 3.47 -4.81 -2.28
N VAL A 71 2.47 -4.75 -3.15
CA VAL A 71 1.23 -4.01 -2.87
C VAL A 71 0.49 -4.62 -1.68
N ALA A 72 0.34 -5.95 -1.66
CA ALA A 72 -0.32 -6.67 -0.58
C ALA A 72 0.39 -6.50 0.77
N ILE A 73 1.72 -6.57 0.81
CA ILE A 73 2.53 -6.31 2.02
C ILE A 73 2.22 -4.92 2.59
N ASN A 74 2.28 -3.87 1.75
CA ASN A 74 2.04 -2.50 2.19
C ASN A 74 0.57 -2.27 2.57
N ALA A 75 -0.38 -2.93 1.91
CA ALA A 75 -1.80 -2.89 2.29
C ALA A 75 -2.04 -3.53 3.67
N VAL A 76 -1.40 -4.67 3.95
CA VAL A 76 -1.44 -5.28 5.29
C VAL A 76 -0.85 -4.31 6.31
N MET A 77 0.34 -3.76 6.05
CA MET A 77 1.01 -2.81 6.95
C MET A 77 0.14 -1.58 7.28
N ALA A 78 -0.59 -1.06 6.30
CA ALA A 78 -1.52 0.06 6.48
C ALA A 78 -2.76 -0.30 7.32
N GLY A 79 -3.04 -1.60 7.51
CA GLY A 79 -4.23 -2.09 8.18
C GLY A 79 -5.44 -2.22 7.25
N CYS A 80 -5.25 -2.35 5.94
CA CYS A 80 -6.36 -2.62 5.01
C CYS A 80 -7.08 -3.94 5.36
N LYS A 81 -8.35 -4.03 4.98
CA LYS A 81 -9.04 -5.32 4.85
C LYS A 81 -8.72 -5.95 3.48
N PRO A 82 -8.82 -7.28 3.31
CA PRO A 82 -8.61 -7.93 2.01
C PRO A 82 -9.48 -7.39 0.89
N GLU A 83 -10.75 -7.07 1.18
CA GLU A 83 -11.67 -6.46 0.22
C GLU A 83 -11.21 -5.09 -0.32
N TYR A 84 -10.27 -4.42 0.33
CA TYR A 84 -9.75 -3.11 -0.11
C TYR A 84 -8.63 -3.23 -1.15
N LEU A 85 -7.97 -4.40 -1.26
CA LEU A 85 -6.80 -4.57 -2.12
C LEU A 85 -7.05 -4.22 -3.60
N PRO A 86 -8.21 -4.56 -4.21
CA PRO A 86 -8.48 -4.17 -5.59
C PRO A 86 -8.43 -2.64 -5.83
N VAL A 87 -8.87 -1.83 -4.86
CA VAL A 87 -8.80 -0.37 -4.96
C VAL A 87 -7.35 0.12 -4.83
N VAL A 88 -6.59 -0.47 -3.91
CA VAL A 88 -5.15 -0.14 -3.75
C VAL A 88 -4.38 -0.49 -5.02
N VAL A 89 -4.67 -1.64 -5.64
CA VAL A 89 -4.04 -2.09 -6.89
C VAL A 89 -4.36 -1.12 -8.03
N ALA A 90 -5.63 -0.76 -8.22
CA ALA A 90 -6.03 0.21 -9.24
C ALA A 90 -5.38 1.58 -9.02
N ALA A 91 -5.23 2.02 -7.76
CA ALA A 91 -4.52 3.25 -7.44
C ALA A 91 -3.03 3.15 -7.77
N VAL A 92 -2.39 2.00 -7.51
CA VAL A 92 -0.99 1.72 -7.85
C VAL A 92 -0.77 1.70 -9.38
N GLU A 93 -1.69 1.09 -10.13
CA GLU A 93 -1.69 1.14 -11.61
C GLU A 93 -1.75 2.61 -12.08
N GLY A 94 -2.62 3.42 -11.46
CA GLY A 94 -2.76 4.84 -11.78
C GLY A 94 -1.52 5.69 -11.51
N ILE A 95 -0.83 5.51 -10.38
CA ILE A 95 0.42 6.24 -10.08
C ILE A 95 1.60 5.77 -10.94
N ALA A 96 1.55 4.53 -11.44
CA ALA A 96 2.54 3.99 -12.37
C ALA A 96 2.29 4.43 -13.83
N ASP A 97 1.10 4.93 -14.15
CA ASP A 97 0.78 5.48 -15.47
C ASP A 97 1.71 6.67 -15.77
N PRO A 98 2.45 6.66 -16.91
CA PRO A 98 3.35 7.75 -17.28
C PRO A 98 2.67 9.12 -17.32
N ARG A 99 1.35 9.18 -17.60
CA ARG A 99 0.57 10.43 -17.63
C ARG A 99 0.41 11.07 -16.25
N TRP A 100 0.44 10.27 -15.18
CA TRP A 100 0.41 10.81 -13.81
C TRP A 100 1.75 11.45 -13.41
N SER A 101 2.84 11.07 -14.10
CA SER A 101 4.18 11.63 -13.92
C SER A 101 4.67 11.54 -12.46
N TYR A 102 4.88 10.31 -11.98
CA TYR A 102 5.25 10.00 -10.60
C TYR A 102 6.30 10.92 -9.97
N HIS A 103 7.29 11.34 -10.77
CA HIS A 103 8.39 12.16 -10.27
C HIS A 103 7.89 13.41 -9.56
N GLY A 104 6.96 14.16 -10.16
CA GLY A 104 6.43 15.41 -9.59
C GLY A 104 5.94 15.25 -8.13
N PRO A 105 4.87 14.50 -7.88
CA PRO A 105 4.35 14.29 -6.52
C PRO A 105 5.24 13.40 -5.65
N GLY A 106 6.08 12.55 -6.24
CA GLY A 106 6.93 11.60 -5.52
C GLY A 106 8.27 12.16 -5.01
N THR A 107 8.70 13.33 -5.50
CA THR A 107 9.96 14.00 -5.10
C THR A 107 9.79 15.47 -4.69
N SER A 108 8.58 16.02 -4.76
CA SER A 108 8.33 17.42 -4.40
C SER A 108 8.64 17.72 -2.93
N THR A 109 9.32 18.84 -2.69
CA THR A 109 9.57 19.41 -1.36
C THR A 109 8.38 20.23 -0.84
N ALA A 110 7.39 20.53 -1.70
CA ALA A 110 6.21 21.32 -1.35
C ALA A 110 5.11 20.51 -0.61
N GLY A 111 5.37 19.24 -0.29
CA GLY A 111 4.45 18.43 0.52
C GLY A 111 3.15 18.05 -0.18
N ALA A 112 3.15 17.87 -1.51
CA ALA A 112 1.96 17.52 -2.27
C ALA A 112 1.32 16.21 -1.75
N ALA A 113 0.03 16.26 -1.42
CA ALA A 113 -0.76 15.09 -1.08
C ALA A 113 -1.25 14.39 -2.36
N VAL A 114 -1.27 13.05 -2.34
CA VAL A 114 -1.88 12.26 -3.42
C VAL A 114 -3.37 12.15 -3.15
N LEU A 115 -4.18 12.88 -3.94
CA LEU A 115 -5.63 12.74 -3.91
C LEU A 115 -6.04 11.49 -4.69
N MET A 116 -6.89 10.67 -4.07
CA MET A 116 -7.51 9.51 -4.72
C MET A 116 -9.03 9.68 -4.71
N ILE A 117 -9.65 9.36 -5.85
CA ILE A 117 -11.10 9.39 -6.02
C ILE A 117 -11.55 7.96 -6.34
N VAL A 118 -12.33 7.37 -5.46
CA VAL A 118 -12.93 6.05 -5.67
C VAL A 118 -14.36 6.26 -6.16
N ASN A 119 -14.64 5.82 -7.38
CA ASN A 119 -15.95 6.01 -8.01
C ASN A 119 -16.63 4.67 -8.33
N GLY A 120 -17.96 4.67 -8.29
CA GLY A 120 -18.80 3.53 -8.67
C GLY A 120 -19.25 2.64 -7.50
N PRO A 121 -19.88 1.49 -7.78
CA PRO A 121 -20.49 0.61 -6.76
C PRO A 121 -19.51 0.14 -5.68
N ILE A 122 -18.23 0.01 -6.01
CA ILE A 122 -17.18 -0.42 -5.09
C ILE A 122 -17.00 0.55 -3.92
N ALA A 123 -17.17 1.87 -4.13
CA ALA A 123 -17.06 2.85 -3.05
C ALA A 123 -18.10 2.57 -1.94
N ARG A 124 -19.34 2.27 -2.34
CA ARG A 124 -20.41 1.88 -1.40
C ARG A 124 -20.18 0.50 -0.79
N ALA A 125 -19.74 -0.46 -1.59
CA ALA A 125 -19.48 -1.83 -1.12
C ALA A 125 -18.39 -1.90 -0.05
N LEU A 126 -17.39 -1.02 -0.12
CA LEU A 126 -16.27 -0.97 0.82
C LEU A 126 -16.48 0.04 1.97
N ASP A 127 -17.64 0.68 2.04
CA ASP A 127 -17.95 1.73 3.00
C ASP A 127 -16.89 2.86 2.98
N VAL A 128 -16.56 3.33 1.77
CA VAL A 128 -15.75 4.54 1.59
C VAL A 128 -16.63 5.74 1.90
N ASN A 129 -16.30 6.49 2.95
CA ASN A 129 -17.03 7.70 3.30
C ASN A 129 -16.85 8.74 2.21
N ALA A 130 -17.96 9.37 1.82
CA ALA A 130 -18.03 10.49 0.87
C ALA A 130 -18.82 11.68 1.42
N GLY A 131 -19.21 11.63 2.70
CA GLY A 131 -20.02 12.65 3.38
C GLY A 131 -19.23 13.45 4.39
N ASP A 132 -19.86 13.74 5.53
CA ASP A 132 -19.29 14.56 6.58
C ASP A 132 -17.97 14.00 7.09
N ASN A 133 -17.03 14.91 7.37
CA ASN A 133 -15.72 14.58 7.89
C ASN A 133 -14.94 13.58 7.01
N LEU A 134 -15.11 13.66 5.67
CA LEU A 134 -14.46 12.80 4.66
C LEU A 134 -12.96 12.55 4.90
N PHE A 135 -12.23 13.60 5.29
CA PHE A 135 -10.79 13.56 5.55
C PHE A 135 -10.43 13.37 7.03
N GLY A 136 -11.42 13.18 7.89
CA GLY A 136 -11.23 13.00 9.32
C GLY A 136 -11.17 11.53 9.75
N PRO A 137 -11.10 11.28 11.07
CA PRO A 137 -11.07 9.93 11.61
C PRO A 137 -12.44 9.24 11.50
N GLY A 138 -12.43 7.90 11.57
CA GLY A 138 -13.64 7.09 11.75
C GLY A 138 -13.89 6.04 10.66
N TRP A 139 -13.35 6.22 9.45
CA TRP A 139 -13.54 5.28 8.35
C TRP A 139 -12.25 4.55 7.97
N ARG A 140 -12.21 3.25 8.28
CA ARG A 140 -11.04 2.41 8.00
C ARG A 140 -10.69 2.40 6.51
N ALA A 141 -11.66 2.34 5.60
CA ALA A 141 -11.39 2.38 4.16
C ALA A 141 -10.63 3.65 3.76
N ASN A 142 -11.16 4.82 4.13
CA ASN A 142 -10.55 6.13 3.84
C ASN A 142 -9.11 6.23 4.39
N LEU A 143 -8.90 5.83 5.64
CA LEU A 143 -7.60 5.97 6.31
C LEU A 143 -6.56 4.95 5.81
N THR A 144 -6.98 3.71 5.55
CA THR A 144 -6.03 2.62 5.25
C THR A 144 -5.72 2.50 3.76
N ILE A 145 -6.66 2.78 2.85
CA ILE A 145 -6.40 2.75 1.39
C ILE A 145 -5.39 3.84 1.02
N GLY A 146 -5.60 5.08 1.50
CA GLY A 146 -4.66 6.19 1.32
C GLY A 146 -3.27 5.88 1.87
N ARG A 147 -3.24 5.39 3.11
CA ARG A 147 -2.00 4.99 3.77
C ARG A 147 -1.28 3.86 3.03
N ALA A 148 -1.99 2.85 2.53
CA ALA A 148 -1.41 1.73 1.78
C ALA A 148 -0.69 2.22 0.52
N VAL A 149 -1.33 3.10 -0.26
CA VAL A 149 -0.70 3.68 -1.46
C VAL A 149 0.53 4.49 -1.09
N ARG A 150 0.46 5.29 0.00
CA ARG A 150 1.64 6.04 0.47
C ARG A 150 2.78 5.13 0.94
N LEU A 151 2.48 4.02 1.61
CA LEU A 151 3.47 3.01 1.99
C LEU A 151 4.08 2.33 0.76
N VAL A 152 3.31 2.05 -0.30
CA VAL A 152 3.88 1.54 -1.57
C VAL A 152 4.85 2.54 -2.19
N MET A 153 4.44 3.81 -2.31
CA MET A 153 5.32 4.88 -2.82
C MET A 153 6.62 4.97 -2.03
N ARG A 154 6.52 4.85 -0.69
CA ARG A 154 7.66 4.95 0.21
C ARG A 154 8.57 3.72 0.15
N ASN A 155 8.00 2.53 0.38
CA ASN A 155 8.75 1.30 0.61
C ASN A 155 9.16 0.57 -0.67
N VAL A 156 8.44 0.79 -1.78
CA VAL A 156 8.73 0.15 -3.08
C VAL A 156 9.42 1.15 -4.00
N CYS A 157 8.84 2.34 -4.17
CA CYS A 157 9.36 3.34 -5.11
C CYS A 157 10.45 4.24 -4.52
N GLY A 158 10.76 4.11 -3.23
CA GLY A 158 11.82 4.86 -2.56
C GLY A 158 11.52 6.36 -2.37
N SER A 159 10.24 6.74 -2.25
CA SER A 159 9.85 8.11 -1.88
C SER A 159 10.04 8.36 -0.38
N ILE A 160 11.29 8.35 0.06
CA ILE A 160 11.72 8.63 1.43
C ILE A 160 12.24 10.07 1.49
N PRO A 161 11.77 10.91 2.43
CA PRO A 161 12.28 12.28 2.56
C PRO A 161 13.77 12.31 2.93
N GLY A 162 14.55 13.17 2.26
CA GLY A 162 15.95 13.44 2.60
C GLY A 162 16.96 12.37 2.16
N THR A 163 16.59 11.48 1.24
CA THR A 163 17.43 10.41 0.70
C THR A 163 17.58 10.48 -0.81
#